data_AF-A0A396M4G4-F1
#
_entry.id   AF-A0A396M4G4-F1
#
_cell.length_a   1.000
_cell.length_b   1.000
_cell.length_c   1.000
_cell.angle_alpha   90.00
_cell.angle_beta   90.00
_cell.angle_gamma   90.00
#
_symmetry.space_group_name_H-M   'P 1'
#
loop_
_entity.id
_entity.type
_entity.pdbx_description
1 polymer ?
#
loop_
_entity_poly.entity_id
_entity_poly.type
_entity_poly.pdbx_seq_one_letter_code
_entity_poly.pdbx_strand_id
1 'polypeptide(L)'
;MEKEQPEYLYHYTTMSALFAMLNNIDKDDSIKFWASHISYMNDPTEYNFFISALSNAIIQYEKRKSLPIKSFALKKIYDTVAKMAGDMFVLSLSEKEDDISMWRAYGANGRGVAIKFKAKDIKQIVEEKKDGCKIKQIQYFDKRTLIKQFNEQEIQDEYEKLNHQNYLINPSILEKRSIFKDETYADEKEWRIIKQCVDYNFREKGGLIVPYAEINIPLETIDCIIIGPCADFGYSRMSLEMMLKKKFHNPNIDIPIWSSVRPYVIR
;
A
#
# COMPACT_ATOMS: atom_id res chain seq x y z
N MET A 1 4.98 16.81 -18.17
CA MET A 1 5.41 17.41 -16.90
C MET A 1 5.48 16.29 -15.89
N GLU A 2 6.67 15.95 -15.40
CA GLU A 2 6.78 15.09 -14.23
C GLU A 2 6.01 15.77 -13.09
N LYS A 3 5.07 15.05 -12.47
CA LYS A 3 4.45 15.55 -11.25
C LYS A 3 5.56 15.70 -10.22
N GLU A 4 5.64 16.88 -9.62
CA GLU A 4 6.51 17.12 -8.48
C GLU A 4 6.19 16.09 -7.39
N GLN A 5 7.22 15.42 -6.87
CA GLN A 5 7.03 14.41 -5.82
C GLN A 5 6.48 15.09 -4.57
N PRO A 6 5.54 14.47 -3.84
CA PRO A 6 5.01 15.06 -2.62
C PRO A 6 6.14 15.24 -1.62
N GLU A 7 6.12 16.33 -0.87
CA GLU A 7 7.10 16.57 0.21
C GLU A 7 6.89 15.58 1.37
N TYR A 8 5.63 15.26 1.65
CA TYR A 8 5.21 14.41 2.76
C TYR A 8 4.24 13.32 2.34
N LEU A 9 4.29 12.20 3.07
CA LEU A 9 3.35 11.09 2.95
C LEU A 9 2.80 10.72 4.34
N TYR A 10 1.55 10.31 4.39
CA TYR A 10 0.82 10.10 5.64
C TYR A 10 0.32 8.67 5.75
N HIS A 11 0.56 8.04 6.90
CA HIS A 11 -0.07 6.77 7.27
C HIS A 11 -1.14 7.01 8.33
N TYR A 12 -2.41 6.95 7.93
CA TYR A 12 -3.55 7.03 8.83
C TYR A 12 -3.81 5.66 9.46
N THR A 13 -3.92 5.62 10.78
CA THR A 13 -4.14 4.37 11.50
C THR A 13 -4.80 4.61 12.87
N THR A 14 -5.05 3.53 13.60
CA THR A 14 -5.62 3.59 14.95
C THR A 14 -4.53 3.89 15.99
N MET A 15 -4.92 4.47 17.13
CA MET A 15 -4.00 4.64 18.26
C MET A 15 -3.46 3.28 18.77
N SER A 16 -4.30 2.24 18.72
CA SER A 16 -3.89 0.88 19.09
C SER A 16 -2.79 0.32 18.18
N ALA A 17 -2.86 0.59 16.87
CA ALA A 17 -1.84 0.18 15.92
C ALA A 17 -0.53 0.94 16.18
N LEU A 18 -0.58 2.27 16.37
CA LEU A 18 0.60 3.06 16.76
C LEU A 18 1.21 2.54 18.08
N PHE A 19 0.39 2.28 19.10
CA PHE A 19 0.85 1.73 20.36
C PHE A 19 1.57 0.37 20.19
N ALA A 20 1.04 -0.51 19.35
CA ALA A 20 1.69 -1.79 19.05
C ALA A 20 3.03 -1.57 18.32
N MET A 21 3.07 -0.67 17.33
CA MET A 21 4.30 -0.29 16.63
C MET A 21 5.38 0.23 17.58
N LEU A 22 5.03 1.21 18.42
CA LEU A 22 5.96 1.83 19.37
C LEU A 22 6.43 0.86 20.48
N ASN A 23 5.63 -0.14 20.84
CA ASN A 23 6.07 -1.14 21.82
C ASN A 23 7.08 -2.13 21.27
N ASN A 24 7.07 -2.35 19.96
CA ASN A 24 7.94 -3.26 19.23
C ASN A 24 9.07 -2.51 18.49
N ILE A 25 9.44 -1.31 18.95
CA ILE A 25 10.64 -0.63 18.45
C ILE A 25 11.85 -1.46 18.85
N ASP A 26 12.62 -1.85 17.84
CA ASP A 26 13.87 -2.59 18.00
C ASP A 26 15.01 -1.65 18.39
N LYS A 27 16.19 -2.21 18.70
CA LYS A 27 17.37 -1.45 19.15
C LYS A 27 17.91 -0.45 18.11
N ASP A 28 17.46 -0.54 16.87
CA ASP A 28 17.88 0.30 15.75
C ASP A 28 16.98 1.53 15.55
N ASP A 29 16.10 1.84 16.51
CA ASP A 29 15.19 2.99 16.48
C ASP A 29 14.36 3.04 15.18
N SER A 30 13.85 1.87 14.78
CA SER A 30 12.95 1.74 13.64
C SER A 30 11.57 1.24 14.05
N ILE A 31 10.53 1.78 13.40
CA ILE A 31 9.16 1.30 13.53
C ILE A 31 8.94 0.14 12.57
N LYS A 32 8.49 -0.97 13.12
CA LYS A 32 8.09 -2.15 12.38
C LYS A 32 6.65 -2.02 11.89
N PHE A 33 6.49 -1.73 10.60
CA PHE A 33 5.20 -1.81 9.94
C PHE A 33 4.89 -3.24 9.52
N TRP A 34 3.64 -3.63 9.69
CA TRP A 34 3.14 -4.90 9.20
C TRP A 34 2.35 -4.70 7.91
N ALA A 35 3.05 -4.74 6.78
CA ALA A 35 2.48 -4.63 5.45
C ALA A 35 1.58 -5.84 5.16
N SER A 36 0.31 -5.61 4.86
CA SER A 36 -0.66 -6.70 4.62
C SER A 36 -0.47 -7.29 3.23
N HIS A 37 -0.79 -8.57 3.07
CA HIS A 37 -0.89 -9.14 1.73
C HIS A 37 -1.91 -8.37 0.88
N ILE A 38 -1.59 -8.12 -0.40
CA ILE A 38 -2.38 -7.24 -1.28
C ILE A 38 -3.84 -7.68 -1.42
N SER A 39 -4.12 -8.99 -1.37
CA SER A 39 -5.50 -9.52 -1.43
C SER A 39 -6.34 -9.27 -0.17
N TYR A 40 -5.75 -8.71 0.89
CA TYR A 40 -6.41 -8.40 2.17
C TYR A 40 -6.54 -6.88 2.40
N MET A 41 -6.29 -6.08 1.37
CA MET A 41 -6.47 -4.63 1.42
C MET A 41 -7.95 -4.26 1.44
N ASN A 42 -8.26 -3.02 1.82
CA ASN A 42 -9.65 -2.57 2.00
C ASN A 42 -10.45 -2.50 0.69
N ASP A 43 -9.78 -2.56 -0.47
CA ASP A 43 -10.43 -2.77 -1.77
C ASP A 43 -10.45 -4.28 -2.10
N PRO A 44 -11.56 -4.99 -1.85
CA PRO A 44 -11.67 -6.42 -2.18
C PRO A 44 -11.79 -6.66 -3.70
N THR A 45 -11.97 -5.60 -4.49
CA THR A 45 -12.20 -5.71 -5.94
C THR A 45 -10.93 -5.57 -6.76
N GLU A 46 -9.84 -5.04 -6.18
CA GLU A 46 -8.61 -4.67 -6.88
C GLU A 46 -8.08 -5.79 -7.79
N TYR A 47 -8.01 -7.02 -7.27
CA TYR A 47 -7.58 -8.18 -8.07
C TYR A 47 -8.47 -8.46 -9.29
N ASN A 48 -9.79 -8.50 -9.05
CA ASN A 48 -10.77 -8.80 -10.11
C ASN A 48 -10.87 -7.64 -11.11
N PHE A 49 -10.69 -6.40 -10.66
CA PHE A 49 -10.62 -5.21 -11.50
C PHE A 49 -9.48 -5.32 -12.51
N PHE A 50 -8.27 -5.62 -12.03
CA PHE A 50 -7.10 -5.80 -12.89
C PHE A 50 -7.27 -6.98 -13.86
N ILE A 51 -7.63 -8.16 -13.36
CA ILE A 51 -7.69 -9.38 -14.19
C ILE A 51 -8.78 -9.30 -15.23
N SER A 52 -9.93 -8.69 -14.93
CA SER A 52 -10.99 -8.49 -15.92
C SER A 52 -10.55 -7.59 -17.06
N ALA A 53 -9.78 -6.53 -16.78
CA ALA A 53 -9.25 -5.66 -17.82
C ALA A 53 -8.18 -6.35 -18.68
N LEU A 54 -7.26 -7.10 -18.08
CA LEU A 54 -6.28 -7.90 -18.82
C LEU A 54 -6.98 -8.94 -19.71
N SER A 55 -7.99 -9.62 -19.18
CA SER A 55 -8.80 -10.59 -19.93
C SER A 55 -9.46 -9.95 -21.15
N ASN A 56 -10.06 -8.78 -20.95
CA ASN A 56 -10.71 -8.03 -22.04
C ASN A 56 -9.71 -7.53 -23.08
N ALA A 57 -8.50 -7.14 -22.68
CA ALA A 57 -7.44 -6.75 -23.61
C ALA A 57 -7.01 -7.92 -24.51
N ILE A 58 -6.85 -9.12 -23.92
CA ILE A 58 -6.54 -10.34 -24.68
C ILE A 58 -7.70 -10.73 -25.61
N ILE A 59 -8.96 -10.66 -25.16
CA ILE A 59 -10.15 -10.92 -26.01
C ILE A 59 -10.18 -9.98 -27.22
N GLN A 60 -9.87 -8.70 -27.03
CA GLN A 60 -9.80 -7.72 -28.12
C GLN A 60 -8.67 -8.04 -29.11
N TYR A 61 -7.51 -8.48 -28.59
CA TYR A 61 -6.38 -8.91 -29.41
C TYR A 61 -6.71 -10.16 -30.24
N GLU A 62 -7.32 -11.18 -29.62
CA GLU A 62 -7.79 -12.40 -30.29
C GLU A 62 -8.70 -12.08 -31.47
N LYS A 63 -9.70 -11.22 -31.25
CA LYS A 63 -10.64 -10.79 -32.30
C LYS A 63 -9.94 -10.02 -33.42
N ARG A 64 -9.09 -9.04 -33.06
CA ARG A 64 -8.39 -8.16 -34.02
C ARG A 64 -7.44 -8.94 -34.94
N LYS A 65 -6.76 -9.95 -34.40
CA LYS A 65 -5.78 -10.78 -35.13
C LYS A 65 -6.38 -12.08 -35.67
N SER A 66 -7.68 -12.31 -35.47
CA SER A 66 -8.38 -13.55 -35.83
C SER A 66 -7.70 -14.82 -35.27
N LEU A 67 -7.29 -14.77 -34.00
CA LEU A 67 -6.58 -15.85 -33.33
C LEU A 67 -7.54 -16.79 -32.56
N PRO A 68 -7.12 -18.04 -32.28
CA PRO A 68 -7.88 -18.95 -31.42
C PRO A 68 -8.13 -18.37 -30.02
N ILE A 69 -9.30 -18.65 -29.46
CA ILE A 69 -9.68 -18.19 -28.11
C ILE A 69 -8.88 -18.98 -27.06
N LYS A 70 -8.05 -18.28 -26.30
CA LYS A 70 -7.29 -18.77 -25.13
C LYS A 70 -7.62 -18.01 -23.85
N SER A 71 -8.21 -16.82 -23.98
CA SER A 71 -8.55 -15.90 -22.88
C SER A 71 -9.33 -16.55 -21.72
N PHE A 72 -10.11 -17.61 -21.96
CA PHE A 72 -10.82 -18.35 -20.91
C PHE A 72 -9.91 -18.98 -19.84
N ALA A 73 -8.66 -19.29 -20.19
CA ALA A 73 -7.70 -19.92 -19.28
C ALA A 73 -6.93 -18.91 -18.42
N LEU A 74 -6.94 -17.62 -18.78
CA LEU A 74 -6.09 -16.59 -18.18
C LEU A 74 -6.21 -16.56 -16.66
N LYS A 75 -7.43 -16.42 -16.13
CA LYS A 75 -7.64 -16.28 -14.68
C LYS A 75 -7.04 -17.46 -13.91
N LYS A 76 -7.31 -18.69 -14.36
CA LYS A 76 -6.81 -19.92 -13.72
C LYS A 76 -5.28 -19.99 -13.75
N ILE A 77 -4.68 -19.67 -14.88
CA ILE A 77 -3.22 -19.68 -15.04
C ILE A 77 -2.59 -18.61 -14.16
N TYR A 78 -3.13 -17.40 -14.19
CA TYR A 78 -2.64 -16.27 -13.40
C TYR A 78 -2.75 -16.54 -11.89
N ASP A 79 -3.88 -17.10 -11.42
CA ASP A 79 -4.07 -17.53 -10.03
C ASP A 79 -3.03 -18.56 -9.59
N THR A 80 -2.62 -19.46 -10.50
CA THR A 80 -1.63 -20.51 -10.23
C THR A 80 -0.23 -19.93 -10.17
N VAL A 81 0.13 -19.07 -11.14
CA VAL A 81 1.50 -18.57 -11.29
C VAL A 81 1.80 -17.39 -10.36
N ALA A 82 0.80 -16.56 -10.05
CA ALA A 82 0.97 -15.51 -9.04
C ALA A 82 1.38 -16.08 -7.68
N LYS A 83 0.87 -17.26 -7.30
CA LYS A 83 1.29 -17.96 -6.07
C LYS A 83 2.75 -18.43 -6.12
N MET A 84 3.27 -18.76 -7.30
CA MET A 84 4.66 -19.21 -7.46
C MET A 84 5.66 -18.06 -7.48
N ALA A 85 5.22 -16.85 -7.86
CA ALA A 85 6.07 -15.66 -7.89
C ALA A 85 6.38 -15.08 -6.49
N GLY A 86 5.80 -15.63 -5.43
CA GLY A 86 5.87 -15.08 -4.08
C GLY A 86 4.74 -14.08 -3.80
N ASP A 87 4.47 -13.86 -2.53
CA ASP A 87 3.36 -13.04 -2.07
C ASP A 87 3.74 -11.56 -2.03
N MET A 88 2.77 -10.71 -2.36
CA MET A 88 2.94 -9.26 -2.44
C MET A 88 2.32 -8.59 -1.21
N PHE A 89 3.15 -7.86 -0.47
CA PHE A 89 2.75 -7.15 0.74
C PHE A 89 2.84 -5.64 0.53
N VAL A 90 1.84 -4.94 1.04
CA VAL A 90 1.63 -3.51 0.79
C VAL A 90 1.51 -2.76 2.11
N LEU A 91 2.27 -1.67 2.22
CA LEU A 91 2.04 -0.60 3.17
C LEU A 91 1.56 0.64 2.41
N SER A 92 0.34 1.08 2.71
CA SER A 92 -0.29 2.24 2.08
C SER A 92 0.02 3.54 2.83
N LEU A 93 0.37 4.55 2.05
CA LEU A 93 0.59 5.94 2.44
C LEU A 93 -0.30 6.83 1.57
N SER A 94 -0.59 8.06 2.01
CA SER A 94 -1.41 9.02 1.27
C SER A 94 -0.71 10.37 1.17
N GLU A 95 -0.95 11.12 0.09
CA GLU A 95 -0.54 12.52 -0.03
C GLU A 95 -1.42 13.48 0.81
N LYS A 96 -2.56 13.01 1.34
CA LYS A 96 -3.56 13.88 1.97
C LYS A 96 -3.19 14.21 3.42
N GLU A 97 -2.86 15.46 3.66
CA GLU A 97 -2.62 16.00 5.00
C GLU A 97 -3.92 16.31 5.75
N ASP A 98 -4.01 15.79 6.98
CA ASP A 98 -5.11 16.04 7.92
C ASP A 98 -6.50 15.96 7.28
N ASP A 99 -6.81 14.88 6.56
CA ASP A 99 -7.99 14.83 5.69
C ASP A 99 -9.17 14.05 6.29
N ILE A 100 -10.39 14.57 6.12
CA ILE A 100 -11.61 14.00 6.72
C ILE A 100 -11.94 12.62 6.14
N SER A 101 -11.78 12.38 4.82
CA SER A 101 -12.07 11.07 4.25
C SER A 101 -11.07 10.03 4.77
N MET A 102 -9.80 10.41 4.90
CA MET A 102 -8.75 9.57 5.49
C MET A 102 -8.97 9.30 6.99
N TRP A 103 -9.39 10.30 7.77
CA TRP A 103 -9.75 10.12 9.18
C TRP A 103 -10.91 9.14 9.37
N ARG A 104 -11.92 9.23 8.49
CA ARG A 104 -13.10 8.35 8.51
C ARG A 104 -12.74 6.91 8.14
N ALA A 105 -12.01 6.74 7.03
CA ALA A 105 -11.69 5.41 6.50
C ALA A 105 -10.61 4.69 7.35
N TYR A 106 -9.56 5.40 7.75
CA TYR A 106 -8.33 4.78 8.24
C TYR A 106 -7.89 5.31 9.61
N GLY A 107 -8.19 6.57 9.93
CA GLY A 107 -7.87 7.20 11.21
C GLY A 107 -8.89 6.96 12.32
N ALA A 108 -9.52 5.78 12.35
CA ALA A 108 -10.49 5.36 13.38
C ALA A 108 -11.68 6.32 13.58
N ASN A 109 -12.24 6.86 12.50
CA ASN A 109 -13.25 7.92 12.52
C ASN A 109 -12.76 9.15 13.31
N GLY A 110 -11.52 9.58 13.06
CA GLY A 110 -10.94 10.76 13.69
C GLY A 110 -10.45 10.55 15.13
N ARG A 111 -10.53 9.34 15.69
CA ARG A 111 -9.95 9.02 17.02
C ARG A 111 -8.53 8.45 16.94
N GLY A 112 -8.03 8.21 15.74
CA GLY A 112 -6.73 7.62 15.47
C GLY A 112 -5.61 8.65 15.37
N VAL A 113 -4.60 8.29 14.58
CA VAL A 113 -3.43 9.13 14.31
C VAL A 113 -3.10 9.11 12.82
N ALA A 114 -2.37 10.12 12.37
CA ALA A 114 -1.66 10.12 11.10
C ALA A 114 -0.17 10.29 11.37
N ILE A 115 0.64 9.36 10.88
CA ILE A 115 2.11 9.44 10.95
C ILE A 115 2.58 10.15 9.68
N LYS A 116 3.17 11.34 9.83
CA LYS A 116 3.68 12.16 8.73
C LYS A 116 5.13 11.82 8.49
N PHE A 117 5.47 11.44 7.27
CA PHE A 117 6.81 11.08 6.85
C PHE A 117 7.34 12.05 5.81
N LYS A 118 8.65 12.32 5.86
CA LYS A 118 9.36 12.98 4.76
C LYS A 118 9.45 12.01 3.59
N ALA A 119 8.81 12.33 2.47
CA ALA A 119 8.68 11.41 1.35
C ALA A 119 10.05 11.06 0.73
N LYS A 120 10.95 12.05 0.68
CA LYS A 120 12.33 11.87 0.21
C LYS A 120 13.09 10.83 1.04
N ASP A 121 12.97 10.91 2.36
CA ASP A 121 13.72 10.05 3.28
C ASP A 121 13.21 8.60 3.21
N ILE A 122 11.88 8.39 3.18
CA ILE A 122 11.31 7.07 2.94
C ILE A 122 11.82 6.48 1.62
N LYS A 123 11.78 7.27 0.54
CA LYS A 123 12.17 6.80 -0.78
C LYS A 123 13.64 6.39 -0.81
N GLN A 124 14.52 7.22 -0.24
CA GLN A 124 15.94 6.92 -0.11
C GLN A 124 16.16 5.60 0.65
N ILE A 125 15.52 5.43 1.81
CA ILE A 125 15.69 4.22 2.63
C ILE A 125 15.18 2.96 1.93
N VAL A 126 14.03 3.05 1.25
CA VAL A 126 13.48 1.93 0.48
C VAL A 126 14.44 1.53 -0.66
N GLU A 127 15.07 2.51 -1.32
CA GLU A 127 16.04 2.27 -2.40
C GLU A 127 17.38 1.71 -1.88
N GLU A 128 17.82 2.12 -0.68
CA GLU A 128 19.09 1.71 -0.07
C GLU A 128 19.06 0.31 0.56
N LYS A 129 17.95 -0.10 1.18
CA LYS A 129 17.87 -1.35 1.97
C LYS A 129 18.08 -2.63 1.16
N LYS A 130 17.95 -2.59 -0.17
CA LYS A 130 18.08 -3.75 -1.09
C LYS A 130 17.32 -5.00 -0.63
N ASP A 131 16.27 -4.83 0.18
CA ASP A 131 15.47 -5.91 0.78
C ASP A 131 14.23 -6.27 -0.07
N GLY A 132 14.21 -5.76 -1.31
CA GLY A 132 13.14 -5.99 -2.27
C GLY A 132 11.97 -5.00 -2.14
N CYS A 133 12.00 -4.05 -1.20
CA CYS A 133 10.98 -3.01 -1.11
C CYS A 133 11.07 -2.03 -2.29
N LYS A 134 9.90 -1.57 -2.76
CA LYS A 134 9.78 -0.51 -3.77
C LYS A 134 8.68 0.46 -3.36
N ILE A 135 8.92 1.76 -3.51
CA ILE A 135 7.88 2.77 -3.32
C ILE A 135 7.31 3.20 -4.68
N LYS A 136 5.98 3.21 -4.80
CA LYS A 136 5.27 3.52 -6.06
C LYS A 136 4.02 4.35 -5.79
N GLN A 137 3.77 5.32 -6.67
CA GLN A 137 2.50 6.04 -6.71
C GLN A 137 1.43 5.18 -7.41
N ILE A 138 0.22 5.19 -6.88
CA ILE A 138 -0.91 4.47 -7.47
C ILE A 138 -1.50 5.24 -8.64
N GLN A 139 -1.84 4.49 -9.68
CA GLN A 139 -2.47 4.96 -10.89
C GLN A 139 -3.91 4.49 -10.93
N TYR A 140 -4.81 5.45 -11.14
CA TYR A 140 -6.23 5.25 -11.04
C TYR A 140 -6.86 5.24 -12.43
N PHE A 141 -7.70 4.24 -12.68
CA PHE A 141 -8.36 4.06 -13.97
C PHE A 141 -9.80 3.63 -13.80
N ASP A 142 -10.65 3.98 -14.76
CA ASP A 142 -11.90 3.26 -15.00
C ASP A 142 -11.63 1.98 -15.81
N LYS A 143 -12.62 1.06 -15.86
CA LYS A 143 -12.48 -0.22 -16.58
C LYS A 143 -12.13 -0.05 -18.07
N ARG A 144 -12.61 0.99 -18.74
CA ARG A 144 -12.36 1.24 -20.17
C ARG A 144 -10.98 1.81 -20.42
N THR A 145 -10.50 2.72 -19.54
CA THR A 145 -9.17 3.31 -19.67
C THR A 145 -8.06 2.36 -19.21
N LEU A 146 -8.35 1.46 -18.26
CA LEU A 146 -7.42 0.43 -17.82
C LEU A 146 -7.00 -0.53 -18.94
N ILE A 147 -7.94 -0.98 -19.78
CA ILE A 147 -7.66 -1.89 -20.91
C ILE A 147 -6.60 -1.29 -21.85
N LYS A 148 -6.58 0.05 -22.00
CA LYS A 148 -5.65 0.76 -22.87
C LYS A 148 -4.24 0.89 -22.28
N GLN A 149 -4.06 0.54 -21.00
CA GLN A 149 -2.75 0.59 -20.34
C GLN A 149 -1.88 -0.63 -20.67
N PHE A 150 -2.43 -1.65 -21.32
CA PHE A 150 -1.67 -2.80 -21.81
C PHE A 150 -1.25 -2.54 -23.26
N ASN A 151 0.06 -2.55 -23.52
CA ASN A 151 0.57 -2.36 -24.87
C ASN A 151 0.44 -3.65 -25.70
N GLU A 152 0.55 -3.54 -27.02
CA GLU A 152 0.34 -4.70 -27.91
C GLU A 152 1.35 -5.82 -27.67
N GLN A 153 2.62 -5.49 -27.37
CA GLN A 153 3.65 -6.50 -27.08
C GLN A 153 3.35 -7.26 -25.79
N GLU A 154 2.93 -6.57 -24.72
CA GLU A 154 2.53 -7.21 -23.47
C GLU A 154 1.38 -8.19 -23.69
N ILE A 155 0.36 -7.77 -24.45
CA ILE A 155 -0.80 -8.63 -24.74
C ILE A 155 -0.42 -9.81 -25.62
N GLN A 156 0.45 -9.60 -26.62
CA GLN A 156 0.97 -10.67 -27.46
C GLN A 156 1.74 -11.69 -26.61
N ASP A 157 2.69 -11.23 -25.79
CA ASP A 157 3.51 -12.09 -24.92
C ASP A 157 2.63 -12.91 -23.97
N GLU A 158 1.64 -12.26 -23.35
CA GLU A 158 0.69 -12.93 -22.45
C GLU A 158 -0.13 -13.99 -23.22
N TYR A 159 -0.67 -13.64 -24.39
CA TYR A 159 -1.46 -14.55 -25.21
C TYR A 159 -0.67 -15.78 -25.70
N GLU A 160 0.58 -15.58 -26.13
CA GLU A 160 1.44 -16.67 -26.59
C GLU A 160 1.69 -17.67 -25.45
N LYS A 161 1.93 -17.16 -24.23
CA LYS A 161 2.23 -17.97 -23.05
C LYS A 161 1.03 -18.73 -22.47
N LEU A 162 -0.22 -18.36 -22.76
CA LEU A 162 -1.43 -18.95 -22.15
C LEU A 162 -1.59 -20.47 -22.29
N ASN A 163 -0.79 -21.16 -23.12
CA ASN A 163 -0.81 -22.62 -23.24
C ASN A 163 0.52 -23.29 -22.84
N HIS A 164 1.49 -22.53 -22.34
CA HIS A 164 2.79 -23.07 -21.95
C HIS A 164 2.74 -23.63 -20.52
N GLN A 165 3.31 -24.82 -20.34
CA GLN A 165 3.42 -25.47 -19.03
C GLN A 165 4.26 -24.64 -18.03
N ASN A 166 5.20 -23.83 -18.53
CA ASN A 166 6.06 -22.94 -17.74
C ASN A 166 5.66 -21.47 -17.87
N TYR A 167 4.35 -21.17 -17.83
CA TYR A 167 3.88 -19.79 -17.88
C TYR A 167 4.51 -18.96 -16.75
N LEU A 168 5.09 -17.81 -17.12
CA LEU A 168 5.55 -16.78 -16.20
C LEU A 168 4.87 -15.48 -16.60
N ILE A 169 4.23 -14.83 -15.62
CA ILE A 169 3.57 -13.53 -15.80
C ILE A 169 4.64 -12.53 -16.26
N ASN A 170 4.35 -11.73 -17.28
CA ASN A 170 5.23 -10.66 -17.72
C ASN A 170 5.51 -9.70 -16.54
N PRO A 171 6.78 -9.41 -16.19
CA PRO A 171 7.10 -8.54 -15.07
C PRO A 171 6.43 -7.16 -15.12
N SER A 172 6.22 -6.60 -16.31
CA SER A 172 5.49 -5.33 -16.49
C SER A 172 4.01 -5.45 -16.11
N ILE A 173 3.36 -6.58 -16.43
CA ILE A 173 1.97 -6.88 -16.03
C ILE A 173 1.88 -7.07 -14.52
N LEU A 174 2.87 -7.74 -13.90
CA LEU A 174 2.93 -7.89 -12.45
C LEU A 174 3.14 -6.56 -11.74
N GLU A 175 4.00 -5.68 -12.26
CA GLU A 175 4.17 -4.32 -11.74
C GLU A 175 2.87 -3.54 -11.84
N LYS A 176 2.19 -3.54 -13.00
CA LYS A 176 0.89 -2.89 -13.20
C LYS A 176 -0.16 -3.38 -12.22
N ARG A 177 -0.23 -4.69 -11.92
CA ARG A 177 -1.13 -5.24 -10.89
C ARG A 177 -0.93 -4.58 -9.53
N SER A 178 0.30 -4.23 -9.18
CA SER A 178 0.63 -3.67 -7.87
C SER A 178 0.27 -2.19 -7.71
N ILE A 179 0.12 -1.47 -8.83
CA ILE A 179 -0.05 -0.01 -8.86
C ILE A 179 -1.33 0.48 -9.53
N PHE A 180 -2.10 -0.39 -10.21
CA PHE A 180 -3.35 -0.01 -10.87
C PHE A 180 -4.55 -0.26 -9.96
N LYS A 181 -5.33 0.80 -9.74
CA LYS A 181 -6.49 0.78 -8.86
C LYS A 181 -7.71 1.39 -9.54
N ASP A 182 -8.90 0.97 -9.10
CA ASP A 182 -10.15 1.53 -9.58
C ASP A 182 -10.25 3.03 -9.20
N GLU A 183 -10.67 3.87 -10.14
CA GLU A 183 -10.76 5.32 -9.96
C GLU A 183 -11.69 5.77 -8.83
N THR A 184 -12.60 4.91 -8.38
CA THR A 184 -13.43 5.17 -7.19
C THR A 184 -12.61 5.39 -5.92
N TYR A 185 -11.36 4.90 -5.89
CA TYR A 185 -10.40 5.12 -4.80
C TYR A 185 -9.42 6.28 -5.06
N ALA A 186 -9.60 7.07 -6.13
CA ALA A 186 -8.67 8.14 -6.51
C ALA A 186 -8.56 9.29 -5.49
N ASP A 187 -9.54 9.40 -4.58
CA ASP A 187 -9.47 10.32 -3.45
C ASP A 187 -8.37 9.94 -2.44
N GLU A 188 -7.90 8.69 -2.39
CA GLU A 188 -6.88 8.29 -1.42
C GLU A 188 -5.50 8.88 -1.71
N LYS A 189 -5.22 9.28 -2.95
CA LYS A 189 -3.88 9.73 -3.40
C LYS A 189 -2.77 8.80 -2.90
N GLU A 190 -2.96 7.51 -3.14
CA GLU A 190 -2.20 6.44 -2.50
C GLU A 190 -0.78 6.32 -3.08
N TRP A 191 0.17 6.11 -2.18
CA TRP A 191 1.50 5.58 -2.45
C TRP A 191 1.65 4.26 -1.71
N ARG A 192 2.31 3.28 -2.33
CA ARG A 192 2.57 1.97 -1.73
C ARG A 192 4.05 1.75 -1.56
N ILE A 193 4.45 1.29 -0.38
CA ILE A 193 5.69 0.52 -0.22
C ILE A 193 5.30 -0.95 -0.42
N ILE A 194 5.86 -1.54 -1.47
CA ILE A 194 5.55 -2.90 -1.94
C ILE A 194 6.75 -3.78 -1.64
N LYS A 195 6.51 -4.90 -0.96
CA LYS A 195 7.51 -5.92 -0.66
C LYS A 195 7.02 -7.26 -1.22
N GLN A 196 7.84 -7.89 -2.04
CA GLN A 196 7.57 -9.24 -2.54
C GLN A 196 8.47 -10.21 -1.79
N CYS A 197 7.87 -11.14 -1.04
CA CYS A 197 8.63 -12.09 -0.24
C CYS A 197 7.88 -13.42 -0.07
N VAL A 198 8.64 -14.45 0.29
CA VAL A 198 8.13 -15.79 0.63
C VAL A 198 8.09 -16.03 2.14
N ASP A 199 8.82 -15.21 2.90
CA ASP A 199 8.84 -15.23 4.36
C ASP A 199 7.89 -14.15 4.89
N TYR A 200 6.85 -14.57 5.58
CA TYR A 200 5.79 -13.71 6.11
C TYR A 200 5.14 -14.34 7.34
N ASN A 201 4.52 -13.49 8.15
CA ASN A 201 3.85 -13.86 9.40
C ASN A 201 2.34 -13.70 9.27
N PHE A 202 1.59 -14.05 10.32
CA PHE A 202 0.14 -13.93 10.38
C PHE A 202 -0.30 -13.15 11.61
N ARG A 203 -1.37 -12.35 11.47
CA ARG A 203 -2.04 -11.68 12.58
C ARG A 203 -3.54 -11.83 12.48
N GLU A 204 -4.22 -11.76 13.62
CA GLU A 204 -5.66 -11.57 13.65
C GLU A 204 -6.00 -10.09 13.42
N LYS A 205 -6.99 -9.83 12.57
CA LYS A 205 -7.57 -8.49 12.38
C LYS A 205 -9.05 -8.62 12.00
N GLY A 206 -9.94 -8.28 12.93
CA GLY A 206 -11.38 -8.21 12.66
C GLY A 206 -12.03 -9.57 12.37
N GLY A 207 -11.58 -10.63 13.04
CA GLY A 207 -11.99 -12.01 12.88
C GLY A 207 -11.28 -12.75 11.74
N LEU A 208 -10.35 -12.11 11.04
CA LEU A 208 -9.62 -12.69 9.91
C LEU A 208 -8.15 -12.91 10.25
N ILE A 209 -7.61 -14.05 9.82
CA ILE A 209 -6.16 -14.29 9.81
C ILE A 209 -5.59 -13.64 8.55
N VAL A 210 -4.76 -12.63 8.73
CA VAL A 210 -4.19 -11.81 7.66
C VAL A 210 -2.67 -12.05 7.58
N PRO A 211 -2.15 -12.49 6.43
CA PRO A 211 -0.71 -12.56 6.20
C PRO A 211 -0.10 -11.16 6.14
N TYR A 212 1.07 -10.98 6.74
CA TYR A 212 1.82 -9.73 6.67
C TYR A 212 3.33 -9.95 6.59
N ALA A 213 4.01 -9.01 5.92
CA ALA A 213 5.46 -8.90 5.94
C ALA A 213 5.88 -7.69 6.77
N GLU A 214 7.01 -7.81 7.45
CA GLU A 214 7.59 -6.71 8.23
C GLU A 214 8.38 -5.76 7.32
N ILE A 215 8.12 -4.47 7.47
CA ILE A 215 8.87 -3.38 6.85
C ILE A 215 9.31 -2.44 7.97
N ASN A 216 10.62 -2.39 8.22
CA ASN A 216 11.18 -1.49 9.21
C ASN A 216 11.38 -0.10 8.58
N ILE A 217 10.82 0.93 9.19
CA ILE A 217 10.98 2.32 8.78
C ILE A 217 11.70 3.07 9.92
N PRO A 218 12.91 3.59 9.68
CA PRO A 218 13.65 4.35 10.68
C PRO A 218 12.86 5.56 11.20
N LEU A 219 12.95 5.82 12.50
CA LEU A 219 12.19 6.88 13.16
C LEU A 219 12.55 8.29 12.63
N GLU A 220 13.78 8.51 12.16
CA GLU A 220 14.22 9.80 11.60
C GLU A 220 13.45 10.22 10.34
N THR A 221 12.75 9.29 9.69
CA THR A 221 11.89 9.59 8.53
C THR A 221 10.57 10.25 8.93
N ILE A 222 10.18 10.13 10.20
CA ILE A 222 8.94 10.67 10.72
C ILE A 222 9.16 12.15 11.03
N ASP A 223 8.36 12.99 10.37
CA ASP A 223 8.33 14.43 10.60
C ASP A 223 7.52 14.76 11.85
N CYS A 224 6.32 14.18 11.97
CA CYS A 224 5.45 14.37 13.14
C CYS A 224 4.36 13.28 13.23
N ILE A 225 3.67 13.25 14.36
CA ILE A 225 2.43 12.48 14.55
C ILE A 225 1.28 13.46 14.76
N ILE A 226 0.21 13.31 13.98
CA ILE A 226 -1.02 14.09 14.11
C ILE A 226 -2.06 13.24 14.83
N ILE A 227 -2.62 13.75 15.91
CA ILE A 227 -3.73 13.14 16.64
C ILE A 227 -5.04 13.57 15.99
N GLY A 228 -5.92 12.61 15.73
CA GLY A 228 -7.18 12.86 15.04
C GLY A 228 -8.13 13.82 15.79
N PRO A 229 -9.04 14.48 15.05
CA PRO A 229 -9.87 15.59 15.56
C PRO A 229 -10.91 15.18 16.62
N CYS A 230 -11.19 13.89 16.76
CA CYS A 230 -12.18 13.35 17.71
C CYS A 230 -11.51 12.67 18.92
N ALA A 231 -10.18 12.66 19.00
CA ALA A 231 -9.45 12.13 20.14
C ALA A 231 -9.25 13.20 21.23
N ASP A 232 -9.06 12.76 22.48
CA ASP A 232 -8.63 13.67 23.56
C ASP A 232 -7.17 14.05 23.35
N PHE A 233 -6.94 15.21 22.74
CA PHE A 233 -5.60 15.66 22.39
C PHE A 233 -4.69 15.81 23.60
N GLY A 234 -5.20 16.36 24.71
CA GLY A 234 -4.39 16.64 25.90
C GLY A 234 -3.78 15.38 26.49
N TYR A 235 -4.62 14.39 26.81
CA TYR A 235 -4.14 13.12 27.36
C TYR A 235 -3.38 12.27 26.33
N SER A 236 -3.82 12.27 25.07
CA SER A 236 -3.16 11.50 24.02
C SER A 236 -1.75 12.03 23.74
N ARG A 237 -1.57 13.35 23.66
CA ARG A 237 -0.26 13.98 23.49
C ARG A 237 0.66 13.66 24.67
N MET A 238 0.21 13.89 25.90
CA MET A 238 1.02 13.67 27.09
C MET A 238 1.52 12.21 27.18
N SER A 239 0.63 11.24 26.98
CA SER A 239 0.98 9.82 27.06
C SER A 239 1.89 9.37 25.92
N LEU A 240 1.67 9.86 24.69
CA LEU A 240 2.56 9.60 23.56
C LEU A 240 3.94 10.21 23.77
N GLU A 241 4.06 11.46 24.21
CA GLU A 241 5.35 12.09 24.53
C GLU A 241 6.12 11.28 25.58
N MET A 242 5.44 10.80 26.64
CA MET A 242 6.06 9.93 27.64
C MET A 242 6.54 8.60 27.04
N MET A 243 5.76 8.02 26.12
CA MET A 243 6.09 6.75 25.48
C MET A 243 7.28 6.90 24.54
N LEU A 244 7.30 7.93 23.68
CA LEU A 244 8.41 8.19 22.74
C LEU A 244 9.72 8.40 23.51
N LYS A 245 9.72 9.23 24.56
CA LYS A 245 10.89 9.45 25.43
C LYS A 245 11.40 8.18 26.10
N LYS A 246 10.51 7.22 26.41
CA LYS A 246 10.89 5.96 27.07
C LYS A 246 11.39 4.92 26.07
N LYS A 247 10.90 4.94 24.83
CA LYS A 247 11.13 3.89 23.83
C LYS A 247 12.28 4.19 22.88
N PHE A 248 12.61 5.46 22.65
CA PHE A 248 13.65 5.84 21.70
C PHE A 248 15.01 5.78 22.37
N HIS A 249 15.98 5.14 21.72
CA HIS A 249 17.33 5.01 22.23
C HIS A 249 18.19 6.23 21.83
N ASN A 250 17.96 6.79 20.64
CA ASN A 250 18.63 7.97 20.13
C ASN A 250 17.97 9.25 20.67
N PRO A 251 18.65 10.01 21.56
CA PRO A 251 18.08 11.21 22.15
C PRO A 251 17.94 12.38 21.16
N ASN A 252 18.52 12.27 19.97
CA ASN A 252 18.40 13.29 18.92
C ASN A 252 17.14 13.15 18.08
N ILE A 253 16.41 12.04 18.21
CA ILE A 253 15.13 11.84 17.54
C ILE A 253 14.04 12.48 18.39
N ASP A 254 13.56 13.63 17.96
CA ASP A 254 12.37 14.29 18.50
C ASP A 254 11.26 14.27 17.45
N ILE A 255 10.12 13.68 17.79
CA ILE A 255 8.96 13.58 16.90
C ILE A 255 7.84 14.44 17.50
N PRO A 256 7.60 15.64 16.94
CA PRO A 256 6.51 16.51 17.36
C PRO A 256 5.14 15.84 17.27
N ILE A 257 4.25 16.19 18.20
CA ILE A 257 2.86 15.71 18.22
C ILE A 257 1.90 16.89 18.05
N TRP A 258 1.08 16.82 17.02
CA TRP A 258 0.17 17.88 16.59
C TRP A 258 -1.29 17.45 16.73
N SER A 259 -2.19 18.41 16.89
CA SER A 259 -3.63 18.16 16.84
C SER A 259 -4.14 18.41 15.42
N SER A 260 -5.02 17.53 14.93
CA SER A 260 -5.80 17.81 13.73
C SER A 260 -6.58 19.11 13.91
N VAL A 261 -6.60 19.94 12.87
CA VAL A 261 -7.36 21.22 12.87
C VAL A 261 -8.74 21.06 12.23
N ARG A 262 -9.10 19.84 11.79
CA ARG A 262 -10.38 19.61 11.11
C ARG A 262 -11.53 19.65 12.11
N PRO A 263 -12.63 20.38 11.81
CA PRO A 263 -13.81 20.41 12.66
C PRO A 263 -14.68 19.16 12.43
N TYR A 264 -14.14 17.99 12.75
CA TYR A 264 -14.83 16.71 12.61
C TYR A 264 -15.26 16.17 13.98
N VAL A 265 -16.53 15.78 14.07
CA VAL A 265 -17.13 15.20 15.27
C VAL A 265 -17.85 13.91 14.91
N ILE A 266 -17.75 12.92 15.79
CA ILE A 266 -18.57 11.70 15.70
C ILE A 266 -19.92 12.03 16.33
N ARG A 267 -20.99 11.86 15.55
CA ARG A 267 -22.38 11.97 16.04
C ARG A 267 -22.95 10.59 16.29
#